data_AF-A0A671SYP2-F1
#
_entry.id   AF-A0A671SYP2-F1
#
_cell.length_a   1.000
_cell.length_b   1.000
_cell.length_c   1.000
_cell.angle_alpha   90.00
_cell.angle_beta   90.00
_cell.angle_gamma   90.00
#
_symmetry.space_group_name_H-M   'P 1'
#
loop_
_entity.id
_entity.type
_entity.pdbx_description
1 polymer ?
#
loop_
_entity_poly.entity_id
_entity_poly.type
_entity_poly.pdbx_seq_one_letter_code
_entity_poly.pdbx_strand_id
1 'polypeptide(L)' 'MKPFAFDLPHAPECSLQNSFVCCRIYMDYNATTPVDPEVVKVITDALTDAWGNPSSNYLPGMRLSRIDDWQTSNMSHLKA' A
#
# COMPACT_ATOMS: atom_id res chain seq x y z
N MET A 1 -15.08 -13.27 10.70
CA MET A 1 -13.81 -12.73 10.17
C MET A 1 -13.81 -12.97 8.68
N LYS A 2 -13.82 -11.93 7.86
CA LYS A 2 -13.57 -12.10 6.43
C LYS A 2 -12.09 -12.48 6.28
N PRO A 3 -11.73 -13.57 5.57
CA PRO A 3 -10.34 -13.75 5.22
C PRO A 3 -9.94 -12.52 4.41
N PHE A 4 -8.86 -11.85 4.81
CA PHE A 4 -8.21 -10.79 4.05
C PHE A 4 -7.50 -11.47 2.86
N ALA A 5 -8.28 -12.12 2.01
CA ALA A 5 -7.83 -12.53 0.69
C ALA A 5 -7.69 -11.21 -0.06
N PHE A 6 -6.44 -10.81 -0.31
CA PHE A 6 -6.14 -9.82 -1.32
C PHE A 6 -6.93 -10.25 -2.56
N ASP A 7 -7.92 -9.45 -2.97
CA ASP A 7 -8.59 -9.59 -4.26
C ASP A 7 -7.50 -9.33 -5.32
N LEU A 8 -6.68 -10.36 -5.58
CA LEU A 8 -5.70 -10.37 -6.64
C LEU A 8 -6.46 -9.90 -7.88
N PRO A 9 -6.03 -8.82 -8.55
CA PRO A 9 -6.67 -8.40 -9.78
C PRO A 9 -6.70 -9.64 -10.68
N HIS A 10 -7.91 -10.04 -11.06
CA HIS A 10 -8.21 -11.16 -11.93
C HIS A 10 -7.06 -11.35 -12.90
N ALA A 11 -6.28 -12.43 -12.71
CA ALA A 11 -5.18 -12.73 -13.61
C ALA A 11 -5.75 -12.69 -15.03
N PRO A 12 -5.10 -12.00 -15.99
CA PRO A 12 -5.62 -11.91 -17.34
C PRO A 12 -5.88 -13.33 -17.83
N GLU A 13 -7.07 -13.57 -18.37
CA GLU A 13 -7.54 -14.88 -18.79
C GLU A 13 -6.47 -15.54 -19.67
N CYS A 14 -5.72 -16.47 -19.07
CA CYS A 14 -4.64 -17.17 -19.74
C CYS A 14 -5.29 -18.23 -20.64
N SER A 15 -5.54 -17.84 -21.89
CA SER A 15 -6.24 -18.66 -22.88
C SER A 15 -5.33 -19.74 -23.47
N LEU A 16 -4.70 -20.60 -22.67
CA LEU A 16 -4.02 -21.81 -23.15
C LEU A 16 -4.07 -22.93 -22.10
N GLN A 17 -5.04 -23.83 -22.33
CA GLN A 17 -4.98 -25.30 -22.26
C GLN A 17 -4.10 -25.97 -21.17
N ASN A 18 -4.75 -26.86 -20.40
CA ASN A 18 -4.17 -27.91 -19.53
C ASN A 18 -3.81 -27.56 -18.07
N SER A 19 -4.84 -27.09 -17.35
CA SER A 19 -5.22 -27.41 -15.94
C SER A 19 -4.14 -27.63 -14.87
N PHE A 20 -3.26 -26.66 -14.65
CA PHE A 20 -2.89 -26.23 -13.29
C PHE A 20 -2.71 -24.72 -13.34
N VAL A 21 -3.75 -23.97 -12.94
CA VAL A 21 -3.62 -22.53 -12.72
C VAL A 21 -2.54 -22.37 -11.67
N CYS A 22 -1.41 -21.76 -12.03
CA CYS A 22 -0.36 -21.37 -11.07
C CYS A 22 -0.89 -20.20 -10.23
N CYS A 23 -1.92 -20.48 -9.43
CA CYS A 23 -2.46 -19.56 -8.44
C CYS A 23 -1.31 -19.36 -7.46
N ARG A 24 -0.65 -18.21 -7.52
CA ARG A 24 0.49 -17.92 -6.63
C ARG A 24 -0.05 -17.82 -5.20
N ILE A 25 0.19 -18.87 -4.42
CA ILE A 25 -0.08 -18.87 -2.98
C ILE A 25 1.16 -18.34 -2.28
N TYR A 26 1.04 -17.16 -1.67
CA TYR A 26 2.11 -16.56 -0.88
C TYR A 26 2.00 -17.05 0.58
N MET A 27 2.95 -17.89 1.02
CA MET A 27 2.92 -18.50 2.36
C MET A 27 3.97 -17.93 3.32
N ASP A 28 4.77 -16.95 2.90
CA ASP A 28 5.87 -16.41 3.70
C ASP A 28 5.56 -14.99 4.24
N TYR A 29 4.44 -14.87 4.97
CA TYR A 29 4.06 -13.62 5.64
C TYR A 29 5.02 -13.23 6.79
N ASN A 30 5.88 -14.14 7.23
CA ASN A 30 6.86 -13.87 8.28
C ASN A 30 8.10 -13.14 7.75
N ALA A 31 8.52 -13.41 6.51
CA ALA A 31 9.63 -12.68 5.88
C ALA A 31 9.24 -11.26 5.50
N THR A 32 8.15 -11.12 4.72
CA THR A 32 7.60 -9.83 4.30
C THR A 32 6.11 -9.99 4.02
N THR A 33 5.34 -8.92 4.11
CA THR A 33 3.92 -8.93 3.76
C THR A 33 3.68 -8.22 2.44
N PRO A 34 2.78 -8.71 1.56
CA PRO A 34 2.35 -7.97 0.38
C PRO A 34 1.76 -6.61 0.79
N VAL A 35 2.17 -5.55 0.10
CA VAL A 35 1.73 -4.19 0.40
C VAL A 35 0.27 -4.01 0.02
N ASP A 36 -0.52 -3.40 0.91
CA ASP A 36 -1.92 -3.07 0.65
C ASP A 36 -2.03 -2.05 -0.52
N PRO A 37 -2.96 -2.22 -1.48
CA PRO A 37 -3.11 -1.28 -2.59
C PRO A 37 -3.35 0.17 -2.14
N GLU A 38 -4.02 0.37 -0.99
CA GLU A 38 -4.20 1.70 -0.41
C GLU A 38 -2.85 2.31 0.01
N VAL A 39 -1.97 1.50 0.61
CA VAL A 39 -0.61 1.93 0.97
C VAL A 39 0.20 2.28 -0.27
N VAL A 40 0.11 1.49 -1.34
CA VAL A 40 0.76 1.80 -2.62
C VAL A 40 0.29 3.15 -3.17
N LYS A 41 -1.02 3.41 -3.13
CA LYS A 41 -1.60 4.68 -3.59
C LYS A 41 -1.08 5.86 -2.78
N VAL A 42 -1.14 5.78 -1.44
CA VAL A 42 -0.65 6.85 -0.56
C VAL A 42 0.84 7.14 -0.78
N ILE A 43 1.66 6.10 -0.93
CA ILE A 43 3.08 6.25 -1.24
C ILE A 43 3.27 6.92 -2.61
N THR A 44 2.51 6.51 -3.61
CA THR A 44 2.58 7.08 -4.96
C THR A 44 2.22 8.57 -4.93
N ASP A 45 1.10 8.94 -4.31
CA ASP A 45 0.65 10.32 -4.17
C ASP A 45 1.67 11.19 -3.40
N ALA A 46 2.30 10.61 -2.36
CA ALA A 46 3.35 11.30 -1.62
C ALA A 46 4.58 11.58 -2.50
N LEU A 47 4.97 10.62 -3.34
CA LEU A 47 6.12 10.77 -4.24
C LEU A 47 5.84 11.69 -5.44
N THR A 48 4.61 11.72 -5.97
CA THR A 48 4.26 12.56 -7.12
C THR A 48 3.92 13.98 -6.73
N ASP A 49 3.12 14.16 -5.67
CA ASP A 49 2.50 15.44 -5.35
C ASP A 49 2.99 16.04 -4.04
N ALA A 50 3.47 15.25 -3.09
CA ALA A 50 3.92 15.74 -1.78
C ALA A 50 5.42 15.48 -1.54
N TRP A 51 6.25 15.52 -2.58
CA TRP A 51 7.69 15.25 -2.48
C TRP A 51 8.50 16.34 -1.75
N GLY A 52 7.85 17.45 -1.37
CA GLY A 52 8.51 18.60 -0.74
C GLY A 52 8.80 18.39 0.74
N ASN A 53 9.79 19.09 1.27
CA ASN A 53 10.15 19.00 2.69
C ASN A 53 9.00 19.52 3.60
N PRO A 54 8.54 18.78 4.61
CA PRO A 54 7.43 19.18 5.47
C PRO A 54 7.70 20.46 6.28
N SER A 55 8.97 20.81 6.51
CA SER A 55 9.33 22.06 7.19
C SER A 55 9.26 23.31 6.30
N SER A 56 9.06 23.14 4.99
CA SER A 56 9.05 24.23 4.04
C SER A 56 7.63 24.74 3.77
N ASN A 57 7.49 26.06 3.66
CA ASN A 57 6.18 26.72 3.54
C ASN A 57 5.64 26.83 2.09
N TYR A 58 6.07 25.94 1.19
CA TYR A 58 5.58 25.87 -0.20
C TYR A 58 4.66 24.66 -0.39
N LEU A 59 3.80 24.70 -1.41
CA LEU A 59 2.63 23.81 -1.55
C LEU A 59 2.95 22.30 -1.37
N PRO A 60 3.91 21.69 -2.10
CA PRO A 60 4.31 20.30 -1.86
C PRO A 60 4.77 19.98 -0.43
N GLY A 61 5.51 20.88 0.22
CA GLY A 61 5.97 20.70 1.61
C GLY A 61 4.81 20.72 2.61
N MET A 62 3.88 21.66 2.44
CA MET A 62 2.65 21.69 3.25
C MET A 62 1.73 20.48 3.02
N ARG A 63 1.82 19.83 1.86
CA ARG A 63 1.09 18.58 1.62
C ARG A 63 1.74 17.42 2.37
N LEU A 64 3.07 17.35 2.39
CA LEU A 64 3.78 16.29 3.11
C LEU A 64 3.59 16.40 4.62
N SER A 65 3.63 17.62 5.17
CA SER A 65 3.42 17.83 6.61
C SER A 65 2.06 17.30 7.10
N ARG A 66 0.99 17.48 6.29
CA ARG A 66 -0.34 16.92 6.61
C ARG A 66 -0.36 15.39 6.62
N ILE A 67 0.39 14.75 5.71
CA ILE A 67 0.50 13.29 5.66
C ILE A 67 1.24 12.80 6.92
N ASP A 68 2.34 13.46 7.30
CA ASP A 68 3.12 13.12 8.50
C ASP A 68 2.31 13.28 9.80
N ASP A 69 1.51 14.36 9.91
CA ASP A 69 0.62 14.60 11.04
C ASP A 69 -0.42 13.47 11.17
N TRP A 70 -1.05 13.10 10.04
CA TRP A 70 -2.02 12.00 10.00
C TRP A 70 -1.38 10.67 10.42
N GLN A 71 -0.20 10.32 9.86
CA GLN A 71 0.55 9.11 10.21
C GLN A 71 0.85 9.05 11.71
N THR A 72 1.31 10.16 12.30
CA THR A 72 1.64 10.25 13.72
C THR A 72 0.41 10.02 14.60
N SER A 73 -0.72 10.63 14.22
CA SER A 73 -1.98 10.43 14.94
C SER A 73 -2.47 8.97 14.86
N ASN A 74 -2.40 8.33 13.68
CA ASN A 74 -2.79 6.94 13.49
C ASN A 74 -1.90 5.98 14.29
N MET A 75 -0.58 6.19 14.27
CA MET A 75 0.38 5.37 15.01
C MET A 75 0.25 5.53 16.53
N SER A 76 -0.17 6.71 17.00
CA SER A 76 -0.35 6.96 18.45
C SER A 76 -1.37 6.03 19.10
N HIS A 77 -2.36 5.56 18.33
CA HIS A 77 -3.40 4.64 18.81
C HIS A 77 -2.99 3.16 18.73
N LEU A 78 -1.89 2.83 18.04
CA LEU A 78 -1.44 1.46 17.79
C LEU A 78 -0.31 0.99 18.73
N LYS A 79 0.24 1.88 19.56
CA LYS A 79 1.20 1.51 20.60
C LYS A 79 0.47 1.16 21.90
N ALA A 80 0.28 -0.13 22.14
CA ALA A 80 -0.03 -0.69 23.46
C ALA A 80 1.26 -0.92 24.25
#